data_AF-A0A2V5JMS8-F1
#
_entry.id   AF-A0A2V5JMS8-F1
#
_cell.length_a   1.000
_cell.length_b   1.000
_cell.length_c   1.000
_cell.angle_alpha   90.00
_cell.angle_beta   90.00
_cell.angle_gamma   90.00
#
_symmetry.space_group_name_H-M   'P 1'
#
loop_
_entity.id
_entity.type
_entity.pdbx_description
1 polymer ?
#
loop_
_entity_poly.entity_id
_entity_poly.type
_entity_poly.pdbx_seq_one_letter_code
_entity_poly.pdbx_strand_id
1 'polypeptide(L)'
;MNPMIRPSVTSMPLMLWSIFVGLCTLYLVPATLANWPAQVWLVSITGLLVALLAALVLRWVVKVRHARIWDANTQRMWQQFEEARLDGGTTTEVTVLSVQEVQPTGAWVTINWDQFGYTQPAWIEGKGGTYWPGSVILIAPDPDQVHIGQPWPPTYRIAESDCRAIAPALGQ
;
A
#
# COMPACT_ATOMS: atom_id res chain seq x y z
N MET A 1 1.05 7.22 -9.17
CA MET A 1 1.48 6.34 -8.05
C MET A 1 0.23 5.65 -7.55
N ASN A 2 0.19 4.31 -7.55
CA ASN A 2 -0.96 3.58 -6.99
C ASN A 2 -1.04 3.93 -5.49
N PRO A 3 -2.11 4.62 -5.04
CA PRO A 3 -2.21 5.08 -3.66
C PRO A 3 -2.34 3.93 -2.65
N MET A 4 -2.46 2.68 -3.10
CA MET A 4 -2.68 1.52 -2.22
C MET A 4 -1.49 0.58 -2.03
N ILE A 5 -0.35 0.77 -2.72
CA ILE A 5 0.86 0.00 -2.42
C ILE A 5 1.54 0.63 -1.20
N ARG A 6 1.58 -0.10 -0.08
CA ARG A 6 2.28 0.35 1.14
C ARG A 6 3.72 0.74 0.78
N PRO A 7 4.13 2.00 0.96
CA PRO A 7 5.50 2.39 0.67
C PRO A 7 6.43 1.66 1.64
N SER A 8 7.35 0.85 1.10
CA SER A 8 8.37 0.18 1.91
C SER A 8 9.30 1.22 2.54
N VAL A 9 9.15 1.39 3.84
CA VAL A 9 9.94 2.33 4.66
C VAL A 9 11.33 1.75 4.98
N THR A 10 11.48 0.43 4.97
CA THR A 10 12.66 -0.30 5.45
C THR A 10 13.46 -0.92 4.30
N SER A 11 14.17 -0.08 3.55
CA SER A 11 15.28 -0.57 2.73
C SER A 11 16.51 -0.68 3.62
N MET A 12 16.85 -1.90 4.08
CA MET A 12 18.07 -2.26 4.83
C MET A 12 19.34 -1.49 4.40
N PRO A 13 19.68 -1.40 3.09
CA PRO A 13 20.88 -0.66 2.66
C PRO A 13 20.81 0.83 2.97
N LEU A 14 19.64 1.46 2.87
CA LEU A 14 19.46 2.89 3.15
C LEU A 14 19.67 3.20 4.64
N MET A 15 19.30 2.26 5.51
CA MET A 15 19.51 2.39 6.95
C MET A 15 21.00 2.34 7.30
N LEU A 16 21.73 1.36 6.76
CA LEU A 16 23.18 1.23 6.94
C LEU A 16 23.93 2.47 6.43
N TRP A 17 23.59 2.96 5.24
CA TRP A 17 24.20 4.18 4.69
C TRP A 17 23.93 5.42 5.54
N SER A 18 22.72 5.56 6.09
CA SER A 18 22.39 6.71 6.95
C SER A 18 23.16 6.71 8.26
N ILE A 19 23.38 5.54 8.87
CA ILE A 19 24.18 5.40 10.10
C ILE A 19 25.65 5.73 9.81
N PHE A 20 26.19 5.21 8.71
CA PHE A 20 27.58 5.44 8.33
C PHE A 20 27.86 6.92 8.05
N VAL A 21 27.03 7.57 7.22
CA VAL A 21 27.17 9.00 6.91
C VAL A 21 26.95 9.86 8.17
N GLY A 22 26.02 9.48 9.04
CA GLY A 22 25.79 10.16 10.32
C GLY A 22 27.02 10.12 11.24
N LEU A 23 27.62 8.94 11.43
CA LEU A 23 28.82 8.76 12.25
C LEU A 23 30.03 9.52 11.68
N CYS A 24 30.26 9.45 10.36
CA CYS A 24 31.33 10.20 9.71
C CYS A 24 31.16 11.72 9.87
N THR A 25 29.93 12.22 9.72
CA THR A 25 29.65 13.66 9.88
C THR A 25 29.82 14.10 11.34
N LEU A 26 29.35 13.29 12.29
CA LEU A 26 29.48 13.57 13.72
C LEU A 26 30.93 13.60 14.20
N TYR A 27 31.82 12.83 13.57
CA TYR A 27 33.24 12.83 13.88
C TYR A 27 34.02 13.95 13.19
N LEU A 28 33.73 14.21 11.89
CA LEU A 28 34.52 15.15 11.10
C LEU A 28 34.19 16.62 11.35
N VAL A 29 32.94 16.95 11.70
CA VAL A 29 32.54 18.35 12.00
C VAL A 29 33.24 18.90 13.26
N PRO A 30 33.29 18.20 14.40
CA PRO A 30 34.04 18.66 15.57
C PRO A 30 35.55 18.71 15.31
N ALA A 31 36.09 17.73 14.58
CA ALA A 31 37.52 17.68 14.25
C ALA A 31 37.94 18.87 13.36
N THR A 32 37.09 19.32 12.45
CA THR A 32 37.35 20.52 11.64
C THR A 32 37.26 21.80 12.45
N LEU A 33 36.31 21.91 13.38
CA LEU A 33 36.17 23.07 14.27
C LEU A 33 37.34 23.18 15.27
N ALA A 34 37.83 22.06 15.79
CA ALA A 34 38.94 22.03 16.75
C ALA A 34 40.30 22.40 16.14
N ASN A 35 40.49 22.15 14.85
CA ASN A 35 41.74 22.42 14.13
C ASN A 35 41.71 23.74 13.34
N TRP A 36 40.93 24.73 13.79
CA TRP A 36 40.82 25.99 13.08
C TRP A 36 42.11 26.85 13.20
N PRO A 37 42.67 27.40 12.10
CA PRO A 37 42.19 27.32 10.72
C PRO A 37 42.50 25.96 10.07
N ALA A 38 41.44 25.28 9.64
CA ALA A 38 41.53 23.93 9.09
C ALA A 38 42.08 23.91 7.66
N GLN A 39 42.74 22.81 7.29
CA GLN A 39 43.22 22.60 5.93
C GLN A 39 42.05 22.54 4.93
N VAL A 40 42.20 23.15 3.75
CA VAL A 40 41.14 23.30 2.73
C VAL A 40 40.47 21.97 2.37
N TRP A 41 41.24 20.87 2.30
CA TRP A 41 40.70 19.55 1.96
C TRP A 41 39.74 19.00 3.03
N LEU A 42 39.99 19.26 4.32
CA LEU A 42 39.11 18.84 5.42
C LEU A 42 37.77 19.58 5.37
N VAL A 43 37.80 20.87 5.02
CA VAL A 43 36.59 21.69 4.87
C VAL A 43 35.74 21.16 3.70
N SER A 44 36.37 20.83 2.57
CA SER A 44 35.68 20.26 1.40
C SER A 44 35.00 18.92 1.69
N ILE A 45 35.69 17.99 2.37
CA ILE A 45 35.13 16.67 2.72
C ILE A 45 33.97 16.81 3.70
N THR A 46 34.13 17.67 4.70
CA THR A 46 33.08 17.93 5.71
C THR A 46 31.85 18.54 5.06
N GLY A 47 32.04 19.50 4.14
CA GLY A 47 30.94 20.09 3.37
C GLY A 47 30.18 19.05 2.53
N LEU A 48 30.90 18.16 1.85
CA LEU A 48 30.29 17.07 1.07
C LEU A 48 29.47 16.13 1.95
N LEU A 49 30.00 15.72 3.11
CA LEU A 49 29.30 14.84 4.04
C LEU A 49 28.05 15.47 4.63
N VAL A 50 28.10 16.75 4.98
CA VAL A 50 26.92 17.50 5.45
C VAL A 50 25.85 17.57 4.34
N ALA A 51 26.25 17.81 3.09
CA ALA A 51 25.32 17.81 1.97
C ALA A 51 24.66 16.44 1.74
N LEU A 52 25.44 15.36 1.84
CA LEU A 52 24.93 13.98 1.74
C LEU A 52 23.97 13.65 2.89
N LEU A 53 24.29 14.08 4.12
CA LEU A 53 23.42 13.91 5.28
C LEU A 53 22.08 14.64 5.06
N ALA A 54 22.12 15.90 4.60
CA ALA A 54 20.92 16.68 4.32
C ALA A 54 20.04 16.01 3.25
N ALA A 55 20.63 15.49 2.16
CA ALA A 55 19.91 14.77 1.13
C ALA A 55 19.25 13.48 1.66
N LEU A 56 19.95 12.73 2.51
CA LEU A 56 19.41 11.54 3.17
C LEU A 56 18.23 11.88 4.09
N VAL A 57 18.36 12.91 4.92
CA VAL A 57 17.29 13.39 5.79
C VAL A 57 16.07 13.80 4.97
N LEU A 58 16.25 14.57 3.90
CA LEU A 58 15.15 14.98 3.02
C LEU A 58 14.44 13.76 2.43
N ARG A 59 15.21 12.76 1.96
CA ARG A 59 14.65 11.52 1.41
C ARG A 59 13.86 10.72 2.45
N TRP A 60 14.34 10.68 3.69
CA TRP A 60 13.61 10.07 4.82
C TRP A 60 12.32 10.83 5.13
N VAL A 61 12.36 12.17 5.20
CA VAL A 61 11.18 13.00 5.43
C VAL A 61 10.13 12.76 4.36
N VAL A 62 10.53 12.72 3.08
CA VAL A 62 9.63 12.42 1.97
C VAL A 62 9.03 11.02 2.13
N LYS A 63 9.83 9.99 2.38
CA LYS A 63 9.35 8.62 2.60
C LYS A 63 8.36 8.52 3.77
N VAL A 64 8.68 9.12 4.91
CA VAL A 64 7.83 9.11 6.11
C VAL A 64 6.53 9.87 5.87
N ARG A 65 6.58 11.02 5.19
CA ARG A 65 5.37 11.76 4.82
C ARG A 65 4.45 10.93 3.93
N HIS A 66 5.01 10.27 2.91
CA HIS A 66 4.23 9.38 2.04
C HIS A 66 3.62 8.21 2.83
N ALA A 67 4.38 7.60 3.74
CA ALA A 67 3.86 6.54 4.59
C ALA A 67 2.73 7.01 5.51
N ARG A 68 2.84 8.20 6.11
CA ARG A 68 1.78 8.79 6.95
C ARG A 68 0.53 9.14 6.16
N ILE A 69 0.68 9.67 4.94
CA ILE A 69 -0.45 9.97 4.06
C ILE A 69 -1.15 8.69 3.64
N TRP A 70 -0.38 7.65 3.31
CA TRP A 70 -0.91 6.33 3.01
C TRP A 70 -1.70 5.76 4.20
N ASP A 71 -1.13 5.81 5.41
CA ASP A 71 -1.76 5.29 6.63
C ASP A 71 -3.09 6.00 6.93
N ALA A 72 -3.10 7.34 6.85
CA ALA A 72 -4.32 8.13 7.05
C ALA A 72 -5.39 7.83 6.00
N ASN A 73 -5.00 7.61 4.74
CA ASN A 73 -5.95 7.27 3.68
C ASN A 73 -6.48 5.84 3.84
N THR A 74 -5.61 4.88 4.16
CA THR A 74 -5.99 3.49 4.45
C THR A 74 -6.96 3.44 5.62
N GLN A 75 -6.72 4.21 6.69
CA GLN A 75 -7.62 4.27 7.83
C GLN A 75 -9.00 4.81 7.44
N ARG A 76 -9.06 5.87 6.61
CA ARG A 76 -10.33 6.40 6.09
C ARG A 76 -11.08 5.38 5.24
N MET A 77 -10.37 4.65 4.39
CA MET A 77 -10.98 3.60 3.56
C MET A 77 -11.54 2.47 4.42
N TRP A 78 -10.82 2.05 5.46
CA TRP A 78 -11.32 1.05 6.42
C TRP A 78 -12.50 1.55 7.24
N GLN A 79 -12.52 2.84 7.60
CA GLN A 79 -13.69 3.44 8.26
C GLN A 79 -14.93 3.41 7.35
N GLN A 80 -14.79 3.82 6.08
CA GLN A 80 -15.87 3.74 5.09
C GLN A 80 -16.31 2.29 4.83
N PHE A 81 -15.35 1.36 4.83
CA PHE A 81 -15.62 -0.07 4.68
C PHE A 81 -16.45 -0.59 5.84
N GLU A 82 -16.08 -0.25 7.08
CA GLU A 82 -16.81 -0.67 8.28
C GLU A 82 -18.19 -0.01 8.37
N GLU A 83 -18.29 1.29 8.04
CA GLU A 83 -19.58 1.99 7.93
C GLU A 83 -20.49 1.31 6.90
N ALA A 84 -19.99 1.00 5.71
CA ALA A 84 -20.75 0.31 4.67
C ALA A 84 -21.12 -1.14 5.07
N ARG A 85 -20.28 -1.80 5.87
CA ARG A 85 -20.54 -3.13 6.43
C ARG A 85 -21.66 -3.10 7.47
N LEU A 86 -21.74 -2.04 8.27
CA LEU A 86 -22.78 -1.84 9.28
C LEU A 86 -24.12 -1.38 8.67
N ASP A 87 -24.07 -0.51 7.65
CA ASP A 87 -25.26 0.00 6.97
C ASP A 87 -25.84 -1.00 5.95
N GLY A 88 -24.99 -1.86 5.38
CA GLY A 88 -25.38 -2.88 4.42
C GLY A 88 -25.99 -4.10 5.12
N GLY A 89 -27.11 -4.60 4.61
CA GLY A 89 -27.73 -5.85 5.08
C GLY A 89 -26.85 -7.08 4.79
N THR A 90 -27.26 -7.93 3.85
CA THR A 90 -26.48 -9.11 3.46
C THR A 90 -25.24 -8.68 2.68
N THR A 91 -24.12 -8.50 3.36
CA THR A 91 -22.81 -8.20 2.76
C THR A 91 -21.79 -9.28 3.11
N THR A 92 -20.82 -9.48 2.24
CA THR A 92 -19.68 -10.37 2.47
C THR A 92 -18.38 -9.70 2.07
N GLU A 93 -17.28 -10.22 2.60
CA GLU A 93 -15.93 -9.76 2.31
C GLU A 93 -15.29 -10.72 1.32
N VAL A 94 -14.80 -10.16 0.22
CA VAL A 94 -14.02 -10.90 -0.77
C VAL A 94 -12.68 -10.23 -1.00
N THR A 95 -11.60 -11.00 -0.88
CA THR A 95 -10.25 -10.52 -1.14
C THR A 95 -9.86 -10.82 -2.58
N VAL A 96 -9.42 -9.80 -3.32
CA VAL A 96 -8.87 -9.96 -4.67
C VAL A 96 -7.45 -10.50 -4.57
N LEU A 97 -7.21 -11.72 -5.07
CA LEU A 97 -5.90 -12.36 -5.08
C LEU A 97 -5.08 -11.97 -6.31
N SER A 98 -5.71 -11.93 -7.48
CA SER A 98 -5.04 -11.55 -8.72
C SER A 98 -6.03 -10.88 -9.69
N VAL A 99 -5.49 -10.03 -10.56
CA VAL A 99 -6.21 -9.42 -11.68
C VAL A 99 -5.55 -9.94 -12.95
N GLN A 100 -6.27 -10.70 -13.75
CA GLN A 100 -5.71 -11.35 -14.94
C GLN A 100 -5.79 -10.45 -16.17
N GLU A 101 -7.01 -10.00 -16.50
CA GLU A 101 -7.27 -9.24 -17.72
C GLU A 101 -8.27 -8.12 -17.43
N VAL A 102 -7.92 -6.90 -17.85
CA VAL A 102 -8.79 -5.73 -17.72
C VAL A 102 -9.36 -5.41 -19.10
N GLN A 103 -10.68 -5.39 -19.18
CA GLN A 103 -11.44 -5.09 -20.39
C GLN A 103 -12.25 -3.78 -20.19
N PRO A 104 -12.75 -3.15 -21.25
CA PRO A 104 -13.52 -1.90 -21.13
C PRO A 104 -14.81 -2.03 -20.30
N THR A 105 -15.35 -3.24 -20.19
CA THR A 105 -16.61 -3.56 -19.52
C THR A 105 -16.43 -4.14 -18.11
N GLY A 106 -15.19 -4.49 -17.72
CA GLY A 106 -14.92 -5.14 -16.45
C GLY A 106 -13.53 -5.75 -16.39
N ALA A 107 -13.26 -6.54 -15.35
CA ALA A 107 -11.98 -7.23 -15.18
C ALA A 107 -12.18 -8.66 -14.70
N TRP A 108 -11.35 -9.56 -15.24
CA TRP A 108 -11.18 -10.91 -14.74
C TRP A 108 -10.25 -10.90 -13.52
N VAL A 109 -10.76 -11.41 -12.40
CA VAL A 109 -10.05 -11.46 -11.13
C VAL A 109 -10.17 -12.84 -10.51
N THR A 110 -9.21 -13.21 -9.66
CA THR A 110 -9.40 -14.31 -8.70
C THR A 110 -9.74 -13.69 -7.36
N ILE A 111 -10.85 -14.13 -6.77
CA ILE A 111 -11.27 -13.71 -5.44
C ILE A 111 -11.19 -14.86 -4.45
N ASN A 112 -10.96 -14.52 -3.19
CA ASN A 112 -11.16 -15.39 -2.04
C ASN A 112 -12.37 -14.90 -1.26
N TRP A 113 -13.31 -15.80 -0.99
CA TRP A 113 -14.39 -15.54 -0.04
C TRP A 113 -13.85 -15.68 1.37
N ASP A 114 -13.67 -14.57 2.08
CA ASP A 114 -12.96 -14.59 3.35
C ASP A 114 -13.76 -15.35 4.43
N GLN A 115 -15.09 -15.33 4.34
CA GLN A 115 -15.97 -16.08 5.24
C GLN A 115 -15.95 -17.60 5.00
N PHE A 116 -15.68 -18.05 3.76
CA PHE A 116 -15.76 -19.47 3.38
C PHE A 116 -14.40 -20.10 3.11
N GLY A 117 -13.33 -19.31 3.02
CA GLY A 117 -12.01 -19.76 2.59
C GLY A 117 -12.01 -20.34 1.17
N TYR A 118 -12.95 -19.92 0.33
CA TYR A 118 -13.15 -20.47 -1.02
C TYR A 118 -12.58 -19.52 -2.06
N THR A 119 -11.68 -20.03 -2.90
CA THR A 119 -11.08 -19.27 -4.00
C THR A 119 -11.77 -19.61 -5.31
N GLN A 120 -12.17 -18.59 -6.06
CA GLN A 120 -12.81 -18.78 -7.37
C GLN A 120 -12.47 -17.63 -8.34
N PRO A 121 -12.58 -17.88 -9.65
CA PRO A 121 -12.54 -16.79 -10.63
C PRO A 121 -13.82 -15.97 -10.56
N ALA A 122 -13.69 -14.66 -10.73
CA ALA A 122 -14.79 -13.74 -10.79
C ALA A 122 -14.59 -12.68 -11.88
N TRP A 123 -15.71 -12.20 -12.39
CA TRP A 123 -15.79 -11.06 -13.28
C TRP A 123 -16.32 -9.88 -12.48
N ILE A 124 -15.57 -8.79 -12.41
CA ILE A 124 -16.06 -7.55 -11.81
C ILE A 124 -16.46 -6.60 -12.94
N GLU A 125 -17.74 -6.22 -12.98
CA GLU A 125 -18.26 -5.24 -13.92
C GLU A 125 -17.83 -3.82 -13.55
N GLY A 126 -17.74 -2.96 -14.57
CA GLY A 126 -17.44 -1.55 -14.43
C GLY A 126 -16.24 -1.13 -15.25
N LYS A 127 -15.88 0.16 -15.22
CA LYS A 127 -14.79 0.73 -16.03
C LYS A 127 -13.37 0.36 -15.56
N GLY A 128 -13.17 -0.88 -15.09
CA GLY A 128 -11.87 -1.44 -14.71
C GLY A 128 -11.09 -0.61 -13.67
N GLY A 129 -11.77 0.24 -12.90
CA GLY A 129 -11.15 1.46 -12.37
C GLY A 129 -10.48 1.37 -11.00
N THR A 130 -10.81 0.37 -10.17
CA THR A 130 -10.51 0.50 -8.74
C THR A 130 -10.27 -0.80 -8.01
N TYR A 131 -9.75 -1.85 -8.65
CA TYR A 131 -9.48 -3.13 -7.98
C TYR A 131 -8.02 -3.53 -8.21
N TRP A 132 -7.35 -4.03 -7.17
CA TRP A 132 -5.94 -4.42 -7.23
C TRP A 132 -5.69 -5.72 -6.45
N PRO A 133 -4.63 -6.46 -6.77
CA PRO A 133 -4.22 -7.61 -5.97
C PRO A 133 -4.01 -7.20 -4.50
N GLY A 134 -4.61 -7.93 -3.57
CA GLY A 134 -4.62 -7.61 -2.16
C GLY A 134 -5.61 -6.51 -1.76
N SER A 135 -6.67 -6.26 -2.54
CA SER A 135 -7.81 -5.44 -2.07
C SER A 135 -8.89 -6.31 -1.45
N VAL A 136 -9.48 -5.86 -0.34
CA VAL A 136 -10.71 -6.42 0.22
C VAL A 136 -11.89 -5.62 -0.31
N ILE A 137 -12.85 -6.29 -0.91
CA ILE A 137 -14.08 -5.69 -1.44
C ILE A 137 -15.25 -6.17 -0.60
N LEU A 138 -16.09 -5.23 -0.18
CA LEU A 138 -17.36 -5.53 0.43
C LEU A 138 -18.40 -5.65 -0.68
N ILE A 139 -18.96 -6.84 -0.87
CA ILE A 139 -19.97 -7.10 -1.89
C ILE A 139 -21.30 -7.52 -1.25
N ALA A 140 -22.41 -7.20 -1.91
CA ALA A 140 -23.67 -7.89 -1.66
C ALA A 140 -23.68 -9.18 -2.50
N PRO A 141 -23.81 -10.39 -1.91
CA PRO A 141 -23.90 -11.62 -2.68
C PRO A 141 -25.16 -11.59 -3.57
N ASP A 142 -24.99 -11.90 -4.85
CA ASP A 142 -26.12 -12.02 -5.77
C ASP A 142 -26.88 -13.33 -5.49
N PRO A 143 -28.15 -13.26 -5.03
CA PRO A 143 -28.94 -14.45 -4.72
C PRO A 143 -29.19 -15.32 -5.95
N ASP A 144 -29.15 -14.76 -7.16
CA ASP A 144 -29.38 -15.53 -8.39
C ASP A 144 -28.15 -16.38 -8.78
N GLN A 145 -26.98 -16.08 -8.21
CA GLN A 145 -25.73 -16.81 -8.48
C GLN A 145 -25.35 -17.78 -7.37
N VAL A 146 -25.63 -17.47 -6.11
CA VAL A 146 -25.24 -18.29 -4.95
C VAL A 146 -26.47 -18.71 -4.15
N HIS A 147 -26.75 -20.01 -4.17
CA HIS A 147 -27.88 -20.60 -3.46
C HIS A 147 -27.41 -21.59 -2.39
N ILE A 148 -28.10 -21.60 -1.24
CA ILE A 148 -27.84 -22.57 -0.18
C ILE A 148 -28.11 -23.98 -0.70
N GLY A 149 -27.12 -24.87 -0.57
CA GLY A 149 -27.21 -26.28 -0.95
C GLY A 149 -26.97 -26.57 -2.44
N GLN A 150 -26.68 -25.55 -3.25
CA GLN A 150 -26.24 -25.71 -4.64
C GLN A 150 -24.71 -25.62 -4.73
N PRO A 151 -24.09 -26.21 -5.77
CA PRO A 151 -22.66 -26.01 -6.02
C PRO A 151 -22.38 -24.53 -6.33
N TRP A 152 -21.19 -24.08 -5.97
CA TRP A 152 -20.71 -22.74 -6.33
C TRP A 152 -20.67 -22.58 -7.85
N PRO A 153 -21.01 -21.40 -8.39
CA PRO A 153 -20.87 -21.15 -9.81
C PRO A 153 -19.39 -21.25 -10.21
N PRO A 154 -19.08 -21.77 -11.43
CA PRO A 154 -17.70 -21.86 -11.89
C PRO A 154 -17.03 -20.50 -12.06
N THR A 155 -17.83 -19.45 -12.19
CA THR A 155 -17.39 -18.07 -12.33
C THR A 155 -18.46 -17.18 -11.73
N TYR A 156 -18.05 -16.29 -10.83
CA TYR A 156 -18.96 -15.37 -10.17
C TYR A 156 -18.90 -13.98 -10.81
N ARG A 157 -20.05 -13.33 -10.95
CA ARG A 157 -20.14 -11.98 -11.49
C ARG A 157 -20.47 -11.02 -10.36
N ILE A 158 -19.66 -9.99 -10.24
CA ILE A 158 -19.85 -8.88 -9.30
C ILE A 158 -20.25 -7.68 -10.14
N ALA A 159 -21.49 -7.23 -10.01
CA ALA A 159 -21.92 -5.99 -10.64
C ALA A 159 -21.26 -4.79 -9.95
N GLU A 160 -21.03 -3.70 -10.68
CA GLU A 160 -20.49 -2.46 -10.09
C GLU A 160 -21.41 -1.91 -8.98
N SER A 161 -22.73 -2.15 -9.09
CA SER A 161 -23.73 -1.79 -8.08
C SER A 161 -23.65 -2.59 -6.78
N ASP A 162 -23.05 -3.78 -6.84
CA ASP A 162 -22.98 -4.71 -5.71
C ASP A 162 -21.69 -4.51 -4.89
N CYS A 163 -20.69 -3.85 -5.48
CA CYS A 163 -19.52 -3.33 -4.79
C CYS A 163 -19.90 -2.16 -3.88
N ARG A 164 -19.89 -2.39 -2.56
CA ARG A 164 -20.26 -1.38 -1.56
C ARG A 164 -19.09 -0.54 -1.11
N ALA A 165 -17.97 -1.19 -0.84
CA ALA A 165 -16.77 -0.53 -0.37
C ALA A 165 -15.53 -1.34 -0.76
N ILE A 166 -14.38 -0.67 -0.73
CA ILE A 166 -13.09 -1.30 -0.97
C ILE A 166 -12.07 -0.79 0.04
N ALA A 167 -11.21 -1.68 0.51
CA ALA A 167 -10.09 -1.36 1.37
C ALA A 167 -8.84 -2.13 0.92
N PRO A 168 -7.63 -1.60 1.15
CA PRO A 168 -6.42 -2.40 0.97
C PRO A 168 -6.38 -3.48 2.05
N ALA A 169 -5.96 -4.70 1.67
CA ALA A 169 -5.66 -5.74 2.65
C ALA A 169 -4.58 -5.20 3.58
N LEU A 170 -4.82 -5.32 4.89
CA LEU A 170 -3.84 -5.05 5.91
C LEU A 170 -2.73 -6.07 5.70
N GLY A 171 -1.68 -5.67 4.99
CA GLY A 171 -0.63 -6.57 4.52
C GLY A 171 -0.12 -7.48 5.64
N GLN A 172 -0.12 -8.78 5.35
CA GLN A 172 0.76 -9.75 6.03
C GLN A 172 2.21 -9.47 5.69
#